data_AF-A0A4U6V1U1-F1
#
_entry.id   AF-A0A4U6V1U1-F1
#
_cell.length_a   1.000
_cell.length_b   1.000
_cell.length_c   1.000
_cell.angle_alpha   90.00
_cell.angle_beta   90.00
_cell.angle_gamma   90.00
#
_symmetry.space_group_name_H-M   'P 1'
#
loop_
_entity.id
_entity.type
_entity.pdbx_description
1 polymer ?
#
loop_
_entity_poly.entity_id
_entity_poly.type
_entity_poly.pdbx_seq_one_letter_code
_entity_poly.pdbx_strand_id
1 'polypeptide(L)'
;MNDFVPQRTAAYVSQHDLHIGEMTVRETLAFSARCQGVGYFYDLLCDLLRREKEVNIKPDADLDAFMKAAALGGQEANVVAEYMLKILGLEVCADTMVGDEMFRGISGGQRKRVTAGEILVGSARALFMDEISNGLDSSTTFQIINSLRQAIHILGGTAVISLLQPAPETYNLFDDIILLSDGQIVYHGPREDVLDFFESMGFRCPDRKGVADFLQEV
;
A
#
# COMPACT_ATOMS: atom_id res chain seq x y z
N MET A 1 15.26 -21.47 9.78
CA MET A 1 13.91 -21.52 9.17
C MET A 1 12.97 -22.28 10.10
N ASN A 2 12.47 -21.66 11.16
CA ASN A 2 11.52 -22.31 12.09
C ASN A 2 10.36 -21.40 12.54
N ASP A 3 10.17 -20.22 11.95
CA ASP A 3 9.25 -19.21 12.51
C ASP A 3 8.24 -18.69 11.46
N PHE A 4 7.55 -19.58 10.75
CA PHE A 4 6.30 -19.14 10.11
C PHE A 4 5.26 -18.94 11.20
N VAL A 5 5.10 -17.70 11.67
CA VAL A 5 4.11 -17.31 12.67
C VAL A 5 2.87 -16.80 11.91
N PRO A 6 1.79 -17.59 11.79
CA PRO A 6 0.62 -17.23 10.99
C PRO A 6 -0.06 -15.95 11.48
N GLN A 7 0.09 -15.61 12.76
CA GLN A 7 -0.49 -14.39 13.33
C GLN A 7 0.11 -13.09 12.77
N ARG A 8 1.24 -13.14 12.05
CA ARG A 8 1.91 -11.94 11.48
C ARG A 8 1.94 -11.94 9.95
N THR A 9 1.18 -12.81 9.30
CA THR A 9 1.19 -12.93 7.83
C THR A 9 0.21 -11.99 7.15
N ALA A 10 -0.76 -11.47 7.89
CA ALA A 10 -1.79 -10.58 7.40
C ALA A 10 -1.84 -9.27 8.18
N ALA A 11 -2.24 -8.19 7.50
CA ALA A 11 -2.46 -6.87 8.08
C ALA A 11 -3.75 -6.26 7.55
N TYR A 12 -4.41 -5.44 8.37
CA TYR A 12 -5.71 -4.85 8.06
C TYR A 12 -5.69 -3.33 8.27
N VAL A 13 -6.06 -2.58 7.23
CA VAL A 13 -6.41 -1.15 7.30
C VAL A 13 -7.92 -1.05 7.48
N SER A 14 -8.36 -0.44 8.57
CA SER A 14 -9.75 -0.03 8.72
C SER A 14 -10.04 1.27 7.97
N GLN A 15 -11.32 1.59 7.79
CA GLN A 15 -11.75 2.88 7.20
C GLN A 15 -11.22 4.11 7.95
N HIS A 16 -10.92 3.95 9.26
CA HIS A 16 -10.42 5.00 10.13
C HIS A 16 -8.89 4.97 10.22
N ASP A 17 -8.27 6.12 9.95
CA ASP A 17 -6.82 6.32 10.10
C ASP A 17 -6.50 6.75 11.54
N LEU A 18 -6.14 5.78 12.37
CA LEU A 18 -5.82 6.03 13.79
C LEU A 18 -4.31 6.15 13.98
N HIS A 19 -3.85 7.37 14.23
CA HIS A 19 -2.44 7.70 14.42
C HIS A 19 -2.21 8.42 15.74
N ILE A 20 -1.01 8.29 16.31
CA ILE A 20 -0.56 9.15 17.41
C ILE A 20 -0.20 10.51 16.81
N GLY A 21 -1.01 11.54 17.11
CA GLY A 21 -0.88 12.87 16.50
C GLY A 21 0.43 13.59 16.88
N GLU A 22 1.00 13.25 18.03
CA GLU A 22 2.23 13.79 18.59
C GLU A 22 3.52 13.16 18.04
N MET A 23 3.41 12.23 17.09
CA MET A 23 4.56 11.68 16.39
C MET A 23 4.70 12.30 15.00
N THR A 24 5.95 12.46 14.55
CA THR A 24 6.23 12.77 13.15
C THR A 24 5.96 11.56 12.25
N VAL A 25 5.73 11.81 10.96
CA VAL A 25 5.53 10.72 9.98
C VAL A 25 6.68 9.70 10.01
N ARG A 26 7.92 10.16 10.09
CA ARG A 26 9.12 9.32 10.19
C ARG A 26 9.12 8.49 11.46
N GLU A 27 8.82 9.10 12.60
CA GLU A 27 8.74 8.40 13.89
C GLU A 27 7.66 7.34 13.88
N THR A 28 6.49 7.63 13.30
CA THR A 28 5.37 6.69 13.19
C THR A 28 5.78 5.45 12.39
N LEU A 29 6.36 5.62 11.19
CA LEU A 29 6.81 4.50 10.37
C LEU A 29 7.94 3.70 11.04
N ALA A 30 8.91 4.39 11.65
CA ALA A 30 10.01 3.73 12.35
C ALA A 30 9.52 2.97 13.60
N PHE A 31 8.53 3.49 14.32
CA PHE A 31 7.89 2.81 15.43
C PHE A 31 7.16 1.56 14.96
N SER A 32 6.35 1.67 13.89
CA SER A 32 5.65 0.53 13.30
C SER A 32 6.64 -0.56 12.85
N ALA A 33 7.72 -0.17 12.16
CA ALA A 33 8.77 -1.10 11.72
C ALA A 33 9.44 -1.84 12.89
N ARG A 34 9.69 -1.16 14.02
CA ARG A 34 10.24 -1.79 15.23
C ARG A 34 9.25 -2.76 15.88
N CYS A 35 7.97 -2.40 15.92
CA CYS A 35 6.93 -3.22 16.55
C CYS A 35 6.61 -4.49 15.73
N GLN A 36 6.50 -4.35 14.42
CA GLN A 36 6.17 -5.46 13.52
C GLN A 36 7.39 -6.34 13.21
N GLY A 37 8.58 -5.75 13.22
CA GLY A 37 9.82 -6.35 12.75
C GLY A 37 9.95 -6.21 11.24
N VAL A 38 11.14 -5.86 10.78
CA VAL A 38 11.46 -5.63 9.36
C VAL A 38 11.42 -6.90 8.50
N GLY A 39 11.42 -8.08 9.13
CA GLY A 39 11.33 -9.37 8.47
C GLY A 39 12.35 -9.51 7.32
N TYR A 40 11.90 -10.11 6.21
CA TYR A 40 12.70 -10.35 5.01
C TYR A 40 12.93 -9.09 4.15
N PHE A 41 12.24 -7.98 4.45
CA PHE A 41 12.31 -6.77 3.63
C PHE A 41 13.71 -6.17 3.65
N TYR A 42 14.37 -6.21 4.81
CA TYR A 42 15.75 -5.76 4.95
C TYR A 42 16.73 -6.60 4.11
N ASP A 43 16.55 -7.93 4.10
CA ASP A 43 17.35 -8.84 3.28
C ASP A 43 17.13 -8.58 1.78
N LEU A 44 15.88 -8.30 1.38
CA LEU A 44 15.54 -7.95 0.00
C LEU A 44 16.21 -6.64 -0.44
N LEU A 45 16.22 -5.62 0.43
CA LEU A 45 16.93 -4.37 0.17
C LEU A 45 18.43 -4.58 0.02
N CYS A 46 19.04 -5.41 0.89
CA CYS A 46 20.44 -5.77 0.77
C CYS A 46 20.75 -6.43 -0.58
N ASP A 47 19.90 -7.37 -1.00
CA ASP A 47 20.03 -8.06 -2.28
C ASP A 47 19.85 -7.14 -3.49
N LEU A 48 18.90 -6.20 -3.41
CA LEU A 48 18.67 -5.20 -4.45
C LEU A 48 19.90 -4.33 -4.66
N LEU A 49 20.47 -3.77 -3.58
CA LEU A 49 21.67 -2.93 -3.68
C LEU A 49 22.89 -3.69 -4.20
N ARG A 50 23.03 -4.97 -3.82
CA ARG A 50 24.07 -5.85 -4.37
C ARG A 50 23.93 -5.97 -5.88
N ARG A 51 22.71 -6.23 -6.39
CA ARG A 51 22.43 -6.36 -7.82
C ARG A 51 22.62 -5.03 -8.56
N GLU A 52 22.18 -3.91 -8.00
CA GLU A 52 22.40 -2.58 -8.58
C GLU A 52 23.89 -2.30 -8.77
N LYS A 53 24.70 -2.63 -7.76
CA LYS A 53 26.16 -2.50 -7.82
C LYS A 53 26.80 -3.39 -8.89
N GLU A 54 26.31 -4.62 -9.07
CA GLU A 54 26.79 -5.54 -10.11
C GLU A 54 26.53 -5.03 -11.52
N VAL A 55 25.44 -4.29 -11.72
CA VAL A 55 25.05 -3.70 -13.02
C VAL A 55 25.56 -2.25 -13.15
N ASN A 56 26.42 -1.77 -12.25
CA ASN A 56 26.92 -0.39 -12.21
C ASN A 56 25.82 0.68 -12.14
N ILE A 57 24.66 0.34 -11.59
CA ILE A 57 23.64 1.32 -11.23
C ILE A 57 24.10 1.97 -9.93
N LYS A 58 24.17 3.31 -9.91
CA LYS A 58 24.48 4.04 -8.68
C LYS A 58 23.23 4.06 -7.80
N PRO A 59 23.26 3.45 -6.61
CA PRO A 59 22.15 3.55 -5.67
C PRO A 59 21.98 5.00 -5.22
N ASP A 60 20.78 5.31 -4.76
CA ASP A 60 20.47 6.59 -4.12
C ASP A 60 21.43 6.83 -2.93
N ALA A 61 22.02 8.02 -2.87
CA ALA A 61 23.09 8.32 -1.91
C ALA A 61 22.63 8.26 -0.45
N ASP A 62 21.38 8.65 -0.19
CA ASP A 62 20.81 8.60 1.15
C ASP A 62 20.55 7.14 1.53
N LEU A 63 19.94 6.36 0.64
CA LEU A 63 19.66 4.93 0.87
C LEU A 63 20.93 4.13 1.11
N ASP A 64 21.99 4.38 0.33
CA ASP A 64 23.30 3.73 0.50
C ASP A 64 23.96 4.12 1.84
N ALA A 65 23.84 5.38 2.26
CA ALA A 65 24.31 5.83 3.56
C ALA A 65 23.55 5.15 4.72
N PHE A 66 22.22 5.07 4.62
CA PHE A 66 21.38 4.41 5.62
C PHE A 66 21.68 2.92 5.75
N MET A 67 21.88 2.22 4.63
CA MET A 67 22.19 0.78 4.64
C MET A 67 23.54 0.49 5.27
N LYS A 68 24.55 1.33 5.00
CA LYS A 68 25.86 1.26 5.68
C LYS A 68 25.74 1.53 7.17
N ALA A 69 24.90 2.49 7.58
CA ALA A 69 24.65 2.79 8.99
C ALA A 69 23.93 1.64 9.71
N ALA A 70 22.94 1.01 9.08
CA ALA A 70 22.23 -0.14 9.66
C ALA A 70 23.13 -1.36 9.86
N ALA A 71 24.03 -1.63 8.91
CA ALA A 71 25.02 -2.70 9.03
C ALA A 71 25.98 -2.55 10.23
N LEU A 72 26.10 -1.33 10.78
CA LEU A 72 26.97 -1.03 11.93
C LEU A 72 26.22 -0.99 13.28
N GLY A 73 24.88 -0.95 13.29
CA GLY A 73 24.14 -0.54 14.50
C GLY A 73 22.75 -1.13 14.72
N GLY A 74 22.32 -2.16 13.96
CA GLY A 74 21.02 -2.80 14.18
C GLY A 74 19.82 -1.87 13.97
N GLN A 75 19.98 -0.85 13.13
CA GLN A 75 18.94 0.13 12.79
C GLN A 75 18.14 -0.25 11.54
N GLU A 76 17.89 -1.54 11.34
CA GLU A 76 17.20 -2.07 10.17
C GLU A 76 15.81 -1.43 10.00
N ALA A 77 15.08 -1.26 11.11
CA ALA A 77 13.76 -0.62 11.16
C ALA A 77 13.75 0.82 10.62
N ASN A 78 14.83 1.58 10.86
CA ASN A 78 14.93 2.93 10.35
C ASN A 78 15.12 2.92 8.83
N VAL A 79 15.94 2.00 8.30
CA VAL A 79 16.16 1.93 6.85
C VAL A 79 14.90 1.56 6.10
N VAL A 80 14.13 0.60 6.62
CA VAL A 80 12.83 0.22 6.03
C VAL A 80 11.87 1.41 6.08
N ALA A 81 11.81 2.15 7.19
CA ALA A 81 10.98 3.34 7.30
C ALA A 81 11.37 4.43 6.29
N GLU A 82 12.68 4.72 6.14
CA GLU A 82 13.18 5.67 5.12
C GLU A 82 12.78 5.26 3.71
N TYR A 83 12.95 3.98 3.38
CA TYR A 83 12.59 3.48 2.07
C TYR A 83 11.09 3.58 1.79
N MET A 84 10.25 3.32 2.81
CA MET A 84 8.80 3.50 2.69
C MET A 84 8.39 4.97 2.54
N LEU A 85 9.08 5.91 3.20
CA LEU A 85 8.86 7.33 2.97
C LEU A 85 9.07 7.71 1.50
N LYS A 86 10.10 7.15 0.86
CA LYS A 86 10.38 7.40 -0.57
C LYS A 86 9.32 6.79 -1.48
N ILE A 87 8.99 5.50 -1.32
CA ILE A 87 8.00 4.81 -2.18
C ILE A 87 6.62 5.48 -2.11
N LEU A 88 6.23 5.95 -0.93
CA LEU A 88 4.94 6.58 -0.71
C LEU A 88 4.95 8.10 -0.96
N GLY A 89 6.10 8.67 -1.31
CA GLY A 89 6.24 10.11 -1.57
C GLY A 89 5.90 10.96 -0.34
N LEU A 90 6.31 10.50 0.84
CA LEU A 90 6.10 11.14 2.14
C LEU A 90 7.33 11.94 2.61
N GLU A 91 8.41 11.98 1.82
CA GLU A 91 9.68 12.65 2.16
C GLU A 91 9.49 14.12 2.58
N VAL A 92 8.64 14.86 1.87
CA VAL A 92 8.39 16.29 2.12
C VAL A 92 7.74 16.54 3.49
N CYS A 93 6.98 15.57 4.00
CA CYS A 93 6.32 15.66 5.31
C CYS A 93 6.91 14.71 6.36
N ALA A 94 8.09 14.12 6.11
CA ALA A 94 8.66 13.09 6.98
C ALA A 94 8.83 13.57 8.43
N ASP A 95 9.30 14.80 8.63
CA ASP A 95 9.53 15.40 9.94
C ASP A 95 8.37 16.31 10.40
N THR A 96 7.21 16.18 9.75
CA THR A 96 5.97 16.88 10.15
C THR A 96 5.15 15.99 11.07
N MET A 97 4.56 16.59 12.10
CA MET A 97 3.62 15.92 13.02
C MET A 97 2.43 15.37 12.25
N VAL A 98 2.01 14.13 12.53
CA VAL A 98 0.82 13.55 11.92
C VAL A 98 -0.42 14.38 12.27
N GLY A 99 -0.50 14.85 13.51
CA GLY A 99 -1.61 15.65 14.03
C GLY A 99 -2.90 14.86 14.18
N ASP A 100 -3.86 15.47 14.85
CA ASP A 100 -5.16 14.89 15.20
C ASP A 100 -6.27 15.96 15.06
N GLU A 101 -7.42 15.75 15.69
CA GLU A 101 -8.52 16.73 15.67
C GLU A 101 -8.19 18.03 16.41
N MET A 102 -7.25 17.99 17.36
CA MET A 102 -6.85 19.13 18.20
C MET A 102 -5.67 19.90 17.62
N PHE A 103 -4.74 19.21 16.96
CA PHE A 103 -3.51 19.74 16.41
C PHE A 103 -3.44 19.50 14.89
N ARG A 104 -3.29 20.59 14.15
CA ARG A 104 -3.08 20.51 12.70
C ARG A 104 -1.76 19.80 12.40
N GLY A 105 -1.83 18.75 11.58
CA GLY A 105 -0.66 18.04 11.06
C GLY A 105 -0.71 17.90 9.53
N ILE A 106 -0.43 16.69 9.05
CA ILE A 106 -0.40 16.34 7.62
C ILE A 106 -1.81 16.34 6.98
N SER A 107 -1.85 16.42 5.64
CA SER A 107 -3.11 16.35 4.89
C SER A 107 -3.77 14.97 4.97
N GLY A 108 -5.07 14.87 4.66
CA GLY A 108 -5.79 13.58 4.66
C GLY A 108 -5.16 12.54 3.71
N GLY A 109 -4.76 12.95 2.51
CA GLY A 109 -4.06 12.09 1.55
C GLY A 109 -2.66 11.67 2.01
N GLN A 110 -1.95 12.53 2.75
CA GLN A 110 -0.70 12.13 3.40
C GLN A 110 -0.96 11.13 4.52
N ARG A 111 -1.98 11.36 5.37
CA ARG A 111 -2.39 10.46 6.46
C ARG A 111 -2.72 9.05 5.96
N LYS A 112 -3.51 8.93 4.88
CA LYS A 112 -3.80 7.64 4.24
C LYS A 112 -2.55 6.92 3.75
N ARG A 113 -1.58 7.66 3.20
CA ARG A 113 -0.28 7.11 2.83
C ARG A 113 0.54 6.66 4.03
N VAL A 114 0.48 7.38 5.16
CA VAL A 114 1.13 6.93 6.41
C VAL A 114 0.49 5.61 6.87
N THR A 115 -0.84 5.51 6.88
CA THR A 115 -1.55 4.25 7.23
C THR A 115 -1.10 3.08 6.36
N ALA A 116 -0.99 3.30 5.04
CA ALA A 116 -0.46 2.29 4.11
C ALA A 116 1.00 1.92 4.43
N GLY A 117 1.84 2.92 4.70
CA GLY A 117 3.25 2.73 5.06
C GLY A 117 3.44 1.94 6.34
N GLU A 118 2.64 2.22 7.38
CA GLU A 118 2.70 1.48 8.64
C GLU A 118 2.46 -0.01 8.48
N ILE A 119 1.71 -0.42 7.48
CA ILE A 119 1.45 -1.83 7.19
C ILE A 119 2.51 -2.43 6.28
N LEU A 120 2.99 -1.65 5.30
CA LEU A 120 4.02 -2.09 4.38
C LEU A 120 5.40 -2.26 5.03
N VAL A 121 5.71 -1.52 6.11
CA VAL A 121 6.98 -1.69 6.85
C VAL A 121 7.09 -3.05 7.55
N GLY A 122 5.97 -3.76 7.75
CA GLY A 122 5.93 -5.07 8.38
C GLY A 122 6.23 -6.23 7.45
N SER A 123 6.33 -7.42 8.03
CA SER A 123 6.52 -8.67 7.27
C SER A 123 5.23 -9.27 6.69
N ALA A 124 4.10 -8.57 6.78
CA ALA A 124 2.82 -9.07 6.31
C ALA A 124 2.83 -9.21 4.79
N ARG A 125 2.29 -10.33 4.28
CA ARG A 125 2.20 -10.61 2.84
C ARG A 125 0.78 -10.56 2.32
N ALA A 126 -0.22 -10.69 3.20
CA ALA A 126 -1.63 -10.53 2.87
C ALA A 126 -2.14 -9.21 3.46
N LEU A 127 -2.43 -8.23 2.62
CA LEU A 127 -2.86 -6.90 3.03
C LEU A 127 -4.35 -6.75 2.75
N PHE A 128 -5.11 -6.34 3.75
CA PHE A 128 -6.54 -6.11 3.63
C PHE A 128 -6.82 -4.64 3.90
N MET A 129 -7.50 -3.96 3.00
CA MET A 129 -7.66 -2.52 3.05
C MET A 129 -9.11 -2.14 2.80
N ASP A 130 -9.77 -1.61 3.83
CA ASP A 130 -11.18 -1.28 3.75
C ASP A 130 -11.42 0.21 3.47
N GLU A 131 -12.06 0.50 2.34
CA GLU A 131 -12.47 1.82 1.84
C GLU A 131 -11.39 2.91 1.95
N ILE A 132 -10.16 2.57 1.58
CA ILE A 132 -9.02 3.49 1.73
C ILE A 132 -9.08 4.75 0.85
N SER A 133 -10.01 4.80 -0.11
CA SER A 133 -10.26 6.00 -0.94
C SER A 133 -11.22 7.00 -0.31
N ASN A 134 -11.87 6.68 0.81
CA ASN A 134 -12.87 7.57 1.40
C ASN A 134 -12.23 8.90 1.84
N GLY A 135 -12.86 10.01 1.47
CA GLY A 135 -12.38 11.36 1.76
C GLY A 135 -11.19 11.84 0.90
N LEU A 136 -10.81 11.09 -0.13
CA LEU A 136 -9.75 11.46 -1.07
C LEU A 136 -10.32 11.88 -2.44
N ASP A 137 -9.60 12.76 -3.12
CA ASP A 137 -9.84 13.03 -4.54
C ASP A 137 -9.33 11.87 -5.43
N SER A 138 -9.82 11.83 -6.67
CA SER A 138 -9.49 10.76 -7.63
C SER A 138 -7.99 10.67 -7.93
N SER A 139 -7.29 11.82 -8.00
CA SER A 139 -5.86 11.84 -8.32
C SER A 139 -5.01 11.31 -7.17
N THR A 140 -5.33 11.70 -5.94
CA THR A 140 -4.67 11.16 -4.74
C THR A 140 -4.95 9.67 -4.59
N THR A 141 -6.20 9.24 -4.83
CA THR A 141 -6.56 7.82 -4.77
C THR A 141 -5.75 7.00 -5.77
N PHE A 142 -5.67 7.44 -7.03
CA PHE A 142 -4.88 6.76 -8.06
C PHE A 142 -3.41 6.63 -7.65
N GLN A 143 -2.81 7.69 -7.13
CA GLN A 143 -1.41 7.67 -6.67
C GLN A 143 -1.20 6.63 -5.56
N ILE A 144 -2.09 6.59 -4.57
CA ILE A 144 -2.00 5.64 -3.45
C ILE A 144 -2.11 4.20 -3.96
N ILE A 145 -3.14 3.90 -4.76
CA ILE A 145 -3.37 2.54 -5.28
C ILE A 145 -2.21 2.12 -6.19
N ASN A 146 -1.67 3.01 -7.00
CA ASN A 146 -0.52 2.72 -7.85
C ASN A 146 0.74 2.43 -7.04
N SER A 147 1.04 3.22 -6.00
CA SER A 147 2.16 2.96 -5.08
C SER A 147 2.01 1.63 -4.35
N LEU A 148 0.79 1.32 -3.87
CA LEU A 148 0.48 0.05 -3.24
C LEU A 148 0.70 -1.13 -4.19
N ARG A 149 0.15 -1.05 -5.41
CA ARG A 149 0.31 -2.07 -6.45
C ARG A 149 1.78 -2.35 -6.72
N GLN A 150 2.58 -1.30 -6.91
CA GLN A 150 4.03 -1.44 -7.11
C GLN A 150 4.71 -2.12 -5.93
N ALA A 151 4.41 -1.69 -4.70
CA ALA A 151 4.97 -2.31 -3.50
C ALA A 151 4.59 -3.80 -3.41
N ILE A 152 3.32 -4.15 -3.61
CA ILE A 152 2.83 -5.53 -3.55
C ILE A 152 3.53 -6.41 -4.58
N HIS A 153 3.66 -5.94 -5.82
CA HIS A 153 4.32 -6.68 -6.91
C HIS A 153 5.82 -6.87 -6.66
N ILE A 154 6.51 -5.87 -6.11
CA ILE A 154 7.94 -5.95 -5.77
C ILE A 154 8.16 -6.95 -4.61
N LEU A 155 7.28 -6.93 -3.60
CA LEU A 155 7.43 -7.74 -2.38
C LEU A 155 6.85 -9.14 -2.51
N GLY A 156 6.12 -9.42 -3.59
CA GLY A 156 5.39 -10.66 -3.77
C GLY A 156 4.32 -10.84 -2.70
N GLY A 157 3.60 -9.77 -2.37
CA GLY A 157 2.44 -9.79 -1.50
C GLY A 157 1.13 -10.01 -2.27
N THR A 158 0.03 -10.02 -1.54
CA THR A 158 -1.34 -10.00 -2.05
C THR A 158 -2.07 -8.91 -1.30
N ALA A 159 -2.81 -8.05 -2.00
CA ALA A 159 -3.72 -7.11 -1.35
C ALA A 159 -5.15 -7.30 -1.83
N VAL A 160 -6.07 -7.20 -0.87
CA VAL A 160 -7.51 -7.12 -1.10
C VAL A 160 -7.94 -5.74 -0.65
N ILE A 161 -8.40 -4.93 -1.59
CA ILE A 161 -8.75 -3.52 -1.35
C ILE A 161 -10.22 -3.33 -1.73
N SER A 162 -11.05 -2.83 -0.81
CA SER A 162 -12.39 -2.37 -1.15
C SER A 162 -12.33 -0.89 -1.54
N LEU A 163 -12.97 -0.54 -2.66
CA LEU A 163 -13.09 0.83 -3.14
C LEU A 163 -14.55 1.14 -3.45
N LEU A 164 -15.01 2.30 -3.01
CA LEU A 164 -16.31 2.82 -3.37
C LEU A 164 -16.17 3.63 -4.67
N GLN A 165 -16.77 3.13 -5.76
CA GLN A 165 -16.89 3.83 -7.05
C GLN A 165 -15.54 4.39 -7.57
N PRO A 166 -14.54 3.52 -7.79
CA PRO A 166 -13.24 3.98 -8.25
C PRO A 166 -13.33 4.63 -9.64
N ALA A 167 -12.58 5.71 -9.83
CA ALA A 167 -12.38 6.30 -11.14
C ALA A 167 -11.81 5.24 -12.13
N PRO A 168 -12.11 5.34 -13.44
CA PRO A 168 -11.69 4.34 -14.43
C PRO A 168 -10.18 4.06 -14.41
N GLU A 169 -9.36 5.10 -14.21
CA GLU A 169 -7.90 4.98 -14.14
C GLU A 169 -7.46 4.14 -12.93
N THR A 170 -8.11 4.31 -11.78
CA THR A 170 -7.86 3.54 -10.57
C THR A 170 -8.36 2.11 -10.71
N TYR A 171 -9.55 1.92 -11.29
CA TYR A 171 -10.10 0.58 -11.57
C TYR A 171 -9.14 -0.24 -12.44
N ASN A 172 -8.51 0.38 -13.45
CA ASN A 172 -7.58 -0.28 -14.34
C ASN A 172 -6.26 -0.74 -13.68
N LEU A 173 -5.98 -0.32 -12.44
CA LEU A 173 -4.81 -0.77 -11.69
C LEU A 173 -4.99 -2.17 -11.09
N PHE A 174 -6.22 -2.67 -10.98
CA PHE A 174 -6.51 -3.96 -10.37
C PHE A 174 -6.28 -5.12 -11.35
N ASP A 175 -5.66 -6.18 -10.81
CA ASP A 175 -5.40 -7.42 -11.53
C ASP A 175 -6.70 -8.28 -11.58
N ASP A 176 -7.32 -8.50 -10.41
CA ASP A 176 -8.56 -9.25 -10.23
C ASP A 176 -9.67 -8.39 -9.61
N ILE A 177 -10.94 -8.73 -9.88
CA ILE A 177 -12.14 -8.10 -9.32
C ILE A 177 -12.94 -9.14 -8.54
N ILE A 178 -13.38 -8.76 -7.34
CA ILE A 178 -14.36 -9.50 -6.55
C ILE A 178 -15.62 -8.64 -6.46
N LEU A 179 -16.74 -9.15 -6.99
CA LEU A 179 -18.04 -8.51 -6.86
C LEU A 179 -18.89 -9.27 -5.85
N LEU A 180 -19.38 -8.54 -4.83
CA LEU A 180 -20.23 -9.06 -3.78
C LEU A 180 -21.64 -8.46 -3.89
N SER A 181 -22.65 -9.31 -3.74
CA SER A 181 -24.06 -8.90 -3.63
C SER A 181 -24.75 -9.76 -2.57
N ASP A 182 -25.43 -9.14 -1.60
CA ASP A 182 -26.12 -9.80 -0.49
C ASP A 182 -25.29 -10.88 0.23
N GLY A 183 -23.98 -10.62 0.41
CA GLY A 183 -23.05 -11.55 1.06
C GLY A 183 -22.61 -12.74 0.20
N GLN A 184 -22.97 -12.78 -1.08
CA GLN A 184 -22.56 -13.78 -2.06
C GLN A 184 -21.56 -13.19 -3.05
N ILE A 185 -20.62 -14.01 -3.51
CA ILE A 185 -19.71 -13.66 -4.61
C ILE A 185 -20.46 -13.87 -5.92
N VAL A 186 -20.69 -12.78 -6.64
CA VAL A 186 -21.32 -12.78 -7.98
C VAL A 186 -20.26 -12.99 -9.06
N TYR A 187 -19.08 -12.40 -8.86
CA TYR A 187 -17.94 -12.53 -9.76
C TYR A 187 -16.64 -12.56 -8.96
N HIS A 188 -15.70 -13.41 -9.38
CA HIS A 188 -14.33 -13.40 -8.90
C HIS A 188 -13.41 -13.89 -10.01
N GLY A 189 -12.52 -13.01 -10.47
CA GLY A 189 -11.55 -13.34 -11.52
C GLY A 189 -10.88 -12.11 -12.12
N PRO A 190 -10.16 -12.29 -13.24
CA PRO A 190 -9.44 -11.22 -13.90
C PRO A 190 -10.34 -10.04 -14.25
N ARG A 191 -9.83 -8.82 -14.07
CA ARG A 191 -10.55 -7.59 -14.43
C ARG A 191 -10.96 -7.57 -15.92
N GLU A 192 -10.15 -8.18 -16.78
CA GLU A 192 -10.35 -8.16 -18.24
C GLU A 192 -11.56 -8.98 -18.68
N ASP A 193 -11.89 -10.05 -17.94
CA ASP A 193 -12.94 -11.00 -18.32
C ASP A 193 -14.32 -10.61 -17.76
N VAL A 194 -14.39 -9.62 -16.86
CA VAL A 194 -15.62 -9.29 -16.12
C VAL A 194 -16.75 -8.81 -17.03
N LEU A 195 -16.44 -8.06 -18.08
CA LEU A 195 -17.45 -7.55 -19.01
C LEU A 195 -18.03 -8.68 -19.86
N ASP A 196 -17.20 -9.59 -20.35
CA ASP A 196 -17.62 -10.75 -21.13
C ASP A 196 -18.50 -11.68 -20.29
N PHE A 197 -18.16 -11.84 -19.00
CA PHE A 197 -18.98 -12.60 -18.05
C PHE A 197 -20.40 -12.03 -17.95
N PHE A 198 -20.55 -10.73 -17.71
CA PHE A 198 -21.87 -10.10 -17.60
C PHE A 198 -22.62 -10.02 -18.94
N GLU A 199 -21.90 -9.85 -20.06
CA GLU A 199 -22.51 -9.89 -21.39
C GLU A 199 -23.09 -11.27 -21.71
N SER A 200 -22.43 -12.35 -21.29
CA SER A 200 -22.95 -13.73 -21.43
C SER A 200 -24.26 -13.97 -20.65
N MET A 201 -24.51 -13.17 -19.60
CA MET A 201 -25.73 -13.20 -18.80
C MET A 201 -26.82 -12.23 -19.32
N GLY A 202 -26.52 -11.48 -20.38
CA GLY A 202 -27.44 -10.52 -21.00
C GLY A 202 -27.30 -9.07 -20.51
N PHE A 203 -26.30 -8.77 -19.68
CA PHE A 203 -26.02 -7.41 -19.21
C PHE A 203 -24.89 -6.78 -20.02
N ARG A 204 -25.17 -5.65 -20.68
CA ARG A 204 -24.19 -4.96 -21.53
C ARG A 204 -23.84 -3.59 -20.97
N CYS A 205 -22.55 -3.32 -20.79
CA CYS A 205 -22.08 -2.01 -20.35
C CYS A 205 -22.32 -0.96 -21.45
N PRO A 206 -23.00 0.17 -21.16
CA PRO A 206 -23.14 1.26 -22.12
C PRO A 206 -21.82 1.97 -22.42
N ASP A 207 -21.61 2.43 -23.67
CA ASP A 207 -20.35 3.05 -24.13
C ASP A 207 -19.91 4.30 -23.33
N ARG A 208 -20.86 5.00 -22.70
CA ARG A 208 -20.61 6.24 -21.94
C ARG A 208 -20.45 6.03 -20.44
N LYS A 209 -20.53 4.79 -19.98
CA LYS A 209 -20.53 4.46 -18.55
C LYS A 209 -19.20 3.83 -18.16
N GLY A 210 -18.68 4.20 -16.99
CA GLY A 210 -17.52 3.55 -16.42
C GLY A 210 -17.83 2.08 -16.06
N VAL A 211 -16.86 1.19 -16.28
CA VAL A 211 -17.03 -0.24 -15.97
C VAL A 211 -17.34 -0.45 -14.49
N ALA A 212 -16.62 0.22 -13.59
CA ALA A 212 -16.87 0.12 -12.15
C ALA A 212 -18.31 0.53 -11.78
N ASP A 213 -18.84 1.61 -12.37
CA ASP A 213 -20.22 2.06 -12.14
C ASP A 213 -21.25 1.08 -12.73
N PHE A 214 -20.94 0.45 -13.85
CA PHE A 214 -21.77 -0.61 -14.43
C PHE A 214 -21.85 -1.82 -13.50
N LEU A 215 -20.70 -2.29 -12.99
CA LEU A 215 -20.63 -3.47 -12.13
C LEU A 215 -21.38 -3.32 -10.80
N GLN A 216 -21.61 -2.09 -10.32
CA GLN A 216 -22.40 -1.84 -9.11
C GLN A 216 -23.93 -1.89 -9.33
N GLU A 217 -24.39 -1.80 -10.58
CA GLU A 217 -25.82 -1.77 -10.92
C GLU A 217 -26.38 -3.10 -11.43
N VAL A 218 -25.51 -4.03 -11.84
CA VAL A 218 -25.89 -5.33 -12.41
C VAL A 218 -26.28 -6.38 -11.37
#